data_AF-K9HU69-F1
#
_entry.id   AF-K9HU69-F1
#
_cell.length_a   1.000
_cell.length_b   1.000
_cell.length_c   1.000
_cell.angle_alpha   90.00
_cell.angle_beta   90.00
_cell.angle_gamma   90.00
#
_symmetry.space_group_name_H-M   'P 1'
#
loop_
_entity.id
_entity.type
_entity.pdbx_description
1 polymer ?
#
loop_
_entity_poly.entity_id
_entity_poly.type
_entity_poly.pdbx_seq_one_letter_code
_entity_poly.pdbx_strand_id
1 'polypeptide(L)' 'MCAMALRSAGVERVYYAMSRDQAAQAGYDYRSSYDVIREDALGRDLPCRHAPAPEAEAMLARWPERAATPIPPD' A
#
# COMPACT_ATOMS: atom_id res chain seq x y z
N MET A 1 8.01 1.09 4.07
CA MET A 1 8.05 1.35 5.53
C MET A 1 6.98 0.57 6.30
N CYS A 2 5.68 0.83 6.14
CA CYS A 2 4.62 0.21 6.97
C CYS A 2 4.60 -1.33 6.96
N ALA A 3 4.93 -1.96 5.83
CA ALA A 3 5.03 -3.42 5.75
C ALA A 3 6.10 -4.00 6.69
N MET A 4 7.21 -3.28 6.92
CA MET A 4 8.25 -3.71 7.86
C MET A 4 7.76 -3.58 9.30
N ALA A 5 7.12 -2.46 9.63
CA ALA A 5 6.53 -2.26 10.95
C ALA A 5 5.52 -3.37 11.31
N LEU A 6 4.62 -3.72 10.38
CA LEU A 6 3.64 -4.79 10.58
C LEU A 6 4.32 -6.14 10.85
N ARG A 7 5.37 -6.48 10.10
CA ARG A 7 6.14 -7.72 10.27
C ARG A 7 6.89 -7.75 11.60
N SER A 8 7.56 -6.66 11.97
CA SER A 8 8.27 -6.54 13.25
C SER A 8 7.34 -6.55 14.45
N ALA A 9 6.11 -6.06 14.31
CA ALA A 9 5.10 -6.07 15.36
C ALA A 9 4.50 -7.47 15.63
N GLY A 10 4.78 -8.47 14.78
CA GLY A 10 4.29 -9.83 14.98
C GLY A 10 2.79 -10.00 14.76
N VAL A 11 2.16 -9.11 13.98
CA VAL A 11 0.72 -9.19 13.66
C VAL A 11 0.41 -10.45 12.87
N GLU A 12 -0.76 -11.06 13.13
CA GLU A 12 -1.17 -12.32 12.50
C GLU A 12 -1.79 -12.12 11.12
N ARG A 13 -2.50 -11.00 10.91
CA ARG A 13 -3.21 -10.70 9.67
C ARG A 13 -3.45 -9.20 9.49
N VAL A 14 -3.45 -8.76 8.24
CA VAL A 14 -3.78 -7.38 7.85
C VAL A 14 -5.04 -7.37 7.01
N TYR A 15 -5.97 -6.49 7.34
CA TYR A 15 -7.10 -6.15 6.49
C TYR A 15 -6.96 -4.69 6.05
N TYR A 16 -7.18 -4.42 4.78
CA TYR A 16 -7.06 -3.07 4.22
C TYR A 16 -8.24 -2.74 3.32
N ALA A 17 -8.70 -1.49 3.34
CA ALA A 17 -9.84 -1.03 2.56
C ALA A 17 -9.43 -0.52 1.17
N MET A 18 -8.39 0.33 1.12
CA MET A 18 -7.88 0.92 -0.11
C MET A 18 -6.74 0.07 -0.69
N SER A 19 -6.82 -0.26 -1.97
CA SER A 19 -5.78 -1.00 -2.69
C SER A 19 -4.54 -0.14 -2.97
N ARG A 20 -3.44 -0.79 -3.36
CA ARG A 20 -2.21 -0.08 -3.75
C ARG A 20 -2.42 0.75 -5.03
N ASP A 21 -3.24 0.27 -5.95
CA ASP A 21 -3.54 1.01 -7.19
C ASP A 21 -4.39 2.25 -6.91
N GLN A 22 -5.36 2.16 -6.00
CA GLN A 22 -6.12 3.31 -5.52
C GLN A 22 -5.21 4.33 -4.81
N ALA A 23 -4.25 3.86 -4.00
CA ALA A 23 -3.25 4.73 -3.39
C ALA A 23 -2.37 5.43 -4.46
N ALA A 24 -1.98 4.72 -5.51
CA ALA A 24 -1.19 5.28 -6.61
C ALA A 24 -1.99 6.35 -7.40
N GLN A 25 -3.29 6.14 -7.63
CA GLN A 25 -4.18 7.15 -8.23
C GLN A 25 -4.25 8.44 -7.41
N ALA A 26 -4.15 8.33 -6.08
CA ALA A 26 -4.09 9.48 -5.17
C ALA A 26 -2.69 10.12 -5.05
N GLY A 27 -1.72 9.68 -5.87
CA GLY A 27 -0.34 10.20 -5.91
C GLY A 27 0.62 9.53 -4.92
N TYR A 28 0.25 8.37 -4.37
CA TYR A 28 1.04 7.61 -3.41
C TYR A 28 1.48 6.26 -3.99
N ASP A 29 2.37 6.32 -4.99
CA ASP A 29 2.94 5.13 -5.61
C ASP A 29 4.16 4.62 -4.84
N TYR A 30 3.97 3.54 -4.11
CA TYR A 30 5.02 2.90 -3.32
C TYR A 30 5.58 1.63 -3.98
N ARG A 31 5.19 1.29 -5.22
CA ARG A 31 5.56 0.02 -5.86
C ARG A 31 7.08 -0.17 -5.91
N SER A 32 7.81 0.87 -6.32
CA SER A 32 9.28 0.87 -6.34
C SER A 32 9.92 0.64 -4.96
N SER A 33 9.26 1.08 -3.88
CA SER A 33 9.77 0.90 -2.52
C SER A 33 9.71 -0.56 -2.06
N TYR A 34 8.85 -1.37 -2.69
CA TYR A 34 8.71 -2.79 -2.38
C TYR A 34 9.66 -3.66 -3.21
N ASP A 35 10.04 -3.25 -4.42
CA ASP A 35 11.03 -3.97 -5.24
C ASP A 35 12.41 -4.03 -4.56
N VAL A 36 12.75 -2.99 -3.78
CA VAL A 36 13.98 -2.95 -2.98
C VAL A 36 13.94 -3.94 -1.80
N ILE A 37 12.75 -4.36 -1.37
CA ILE A 37 12.58 -5.24 -0.22
C ILE A 37 12.26 -6.65 -0.74
N ARG A 38 13.28 -7.51 -0.78
CA ARG A 38 13.07 -8.91 -1.15
C ARG A 38 12.15 -9.60 -0.13
N GLU A 39 11.03 -10.14 -0.60
CA GLU A 39 10.02 -10.76 0.29
C GLU A 39 10.52 -12.03 0.99
N ASP A 40 11.48 -12.73 0.38
CA ASP A 40 12.12 -13.93 0.93
C ASP A 40 12.98 -13.64 2.18
N ALA A 41 13.67 -12.50 2.19
CA ALA A 41 14.47 -12.03 3.32
C ALA A 41 13.62 -11.71 4.56
N LEU A 42 12.30 -11.61 4.41
CA LEU A 42 11.39 -11.20 5.48
C LEU A 42 10.81 -12.36 6.29
N GLY A 43 11.21 -13.61 5.99
CA GLY A 43 11.16 -14.77 6.89
C GLY A 43 9.79 -15.29 7.34
N ARG A 44 8.69 -14.60 7.01
CA ARG A 44 7.33 -15.00 7.38
C ARG A 44 6.33 -14.49 6.36
N ASP A 45 5.38 -15.32 5.94
CA ASP A 45 4.27 -14.81 5.15
C ASP A 45 3.34 -13.98 6.05
N LEU A 46 2.94 -12.77 5.63
CA LEU A 46 2.00 -11.93 6.37
C LEU A 46 0.67 -11.90 5.62
N PRO A 47 -0.33 -12.68 6.05
CA PRO A 47 -1.62 -12.73 5.38
C PRO A 47 -2.25 -11.35 5.29
N CYS A 48 -2.47 -10.88 4.06
CA CYS A 48 -3.13 -9.62 3.77
C CYS A 48 -4.44 -9.89 3.01
N ARG A 49 -5.56 -9.33 3.47
CA ARG A 49 -6.86 -9.44 2.80
C ARG A 49 -7.42 -8.07 2.46
N HIS A 50 -7.71 -7.85 1.18
CA HIS A 50 -8.47 -6.69 0.75
C HIS A 50 -9.92 -6.81 1.23
N ALA A 51 -10.38 -5.80 1.95
CA ALA A 51 -11.73 -5.69 2.51
C ALA A 51 -12.24 -4.27 2.23
N PRO A 52 -12.67 -3.97 0.99
CA PRO A 52 -13.11 -2.64 0.61
C PRO A 52 -14.29 -2.19 1.46
N ALA A 53 -14.32 -0.90 1.78
CA ALA A 53 -15.34 -0.29 2.62
C ALA A 53 -15.94 0.95 1.91
N PRO A 54 -17.27 1.15 1.95
CA PRO A 54 -17.92 2.28 1.29
C PRO A 54 -17.32 3.65 1.68
N GLU A 55 -16.88 3.79 2.92
CA GLU A 55 -16.26 5.01 3.44
C GLU A 55 -14.90 5.29 2.80
N ALA A 56 -14.12 4.24 2.50
CA ALA A 56 -12.82 4.39 1.84
C ALA A 56 -13.00 4.83 0.38
N GLU A 57 -13.99 4.28 -0.32
CA GLU A 57 -14.34 4.69 -1.68
C GLU A 57 -14.85 6.14 -1.71
N ALA A 58 -15.71 6.51 -0.77
CA ALA A 58 -16.21 7.87 -0.64
C ALA A 58 -15.10 8.88 -0.31
N MET A 59 -14.10 8.47 0.49
CA MET A 59 -12.93 9.28 0.77
C MET A 59 -12.06 9.46 -0.49
N LEU A 60 -11.80 8.39 -1.23
CA LEU A 60 -11.01 8.44 -2.46
C LEU A 60 -11.66 9.35 -3.52
N ALA A 61 -12.98 9.26 -3.69
CA ALA A 61 -13.72 10.10 -4.63
C ALA A 61 -13.69 11.60 -4.30
N ARG A 62 -13.45 11.95 -3.04
CA ARG A 62 -13.30 13.35 -2.57
C ARG A 62 -11.86 13.81 -2.57
N TRP A 63 -10.91 12.91 -2.82
CA TRP A 63 -9.51 13.24 -2.84
C TRP A 63 -9.22 14.06 -4.10
N PRO A 64 -8.69 15.28 -3.98
CA PRO A 64 -8.37 16.06 -5.16
C PRO A 64 -7.33 15.31 -5.98
N GLU A 65 -7.51 15.27 -7.31
CA GLU A 65 -6.49 14.79 -8.23
C GLU A 65 -5.23 15.66 -8.09
N ARG A 66 -4.32 15.28 -7.18
CA ARG A 66 -2.92 15.71 -7.32
C ARG A 66 -2.37 14.85 -8.42
N ALA A 67 -2.10 15.45 -9.57
CA ALA A 67 -1.31 14.82 -10.61
C ALA A 67 -0.10 14.17 -9.94
N ALA A 68 0.00 12.84 -10.03
CA ALA A 68 1.15 12.12 -9.55
C ALA A 68 2.37 12.76 -10.19
N THR A 69 3.28 13.32 -9.38
CA THR A 69 4.55 13.83 -9.93
C THR A 69 5.21 12.65 -10.62
N PRO A 70 5.48 12.72 -11.94
CA PRO A 70 6.11 11.61 -12.65
C PRO A 70 7.42 11.28 -11.96
N ILE A 71 7.59 10.02 -11.55
CA ILE A 71 8.90 9.52 -11.13
C ILE A 71 9.70 9.36 -12.43
N PRO A 72 10.78 10.13 -12.65
CA PRO A 72 11.59 9.96 -13.85
C PRO A 72 12.16 8.53 -13.88
N PRO A 73 12.22 7.88 -15.06
CA PRO A 73 12.93 6.62 -15.19
C PRO A 73 14.43 6.84 -14.94
N ASP A 74 15.04 5.95 -14.17
CA ASP A 74 16.50 5.87 -13.97
C ASP A 74 17.25 5.61 -15.28
#